data_AF-A0A972HHG0-F1
#
_entry.id   AF-A0A972HHG0-F1
#
_cell.length_a   1.000
_cell.length_b   1.000
_cell.length_c   1.000
_cell.angle_alpha   90.00
_cell.angle_beta   90.00
_cell.angle_gamma   90.00
#
_symmetry.space_group_name_H-M   'P 1'
#
loop_
_entity.id
_entity.type
_entity.pdbx_description
1 polymer ?
#
loop_
_entity_poly.entity_id
_entity_poly.type
_entity_poly.pdbx_seq_one_letter_code
_entity_poly.pdbx_strand_id
1 'polypeptide(L)'
;TNSGGEGMVVKPAAGIVMGKRGLVLPGVKCRGREYLRIIYGPEYLEPANLERLRQRSLGRKTSLARREFALGIEALDRFVAKEHLSRTHECVFGVLALESEPVDPRL
;
A
#
# COMPACT_ATOMS: atom_id res chain seq x y z
N THR A 1 -11.59 -3.38 -16.17
CA THR A 1 -11.05 -2.13 -16.73
C THR A 1 -11.36 -1.94 -18.22
N ASN A 2 -12.14 -2.80 -18.88
CA ASN A 2 -12.31 -2.78 -20.34
C ASN A 2 -12.94 -1.49 -20.90
N SER A 3 -13.49 -0.64 -20.03
CA SER A 3 -13.93 0.72 -20.34
C SER A 3 -12.86 1.80 -20.03
N GLY A 4 -11.59 1.42 -19.84
CA GLY A 4 -10.45 2.32 -19.64
C GLY A 4 -9.96 2.53 -18.19
N GLY A 5 -10.67 2.05 -17.16
CA GLY A 5 -10.26 2.29 -15.76
C GLY A 5 -8.94 1.61 -15.36
N GLU A 6 -8.26 2.09 -14.31
CA GLU A 6 -7.01 1.48 -13.80
C GLU A 6 -7.23 0.09 -13.20
N GLY A 7 -8.31 -0.09 -12.44
CA GLY A 7 -8.54 -1.29 -11.65
C GLY A 7 -9.43 -1.01 -10.45
N MET A 8 -9.14 -1.67 -9.33
CA MET A 8 -9.86 -1.52 -8.08
C MET A 8 -8.93 -1.51 -6.87
N VAL A 9 -9.41 -0.91 -5.78
CA VAL A 9 -8.84 -1.06 -4.44
C VAL A 9 -9.82 -1.89 -3.62
N VAL A 10 -9.41 -3.11 -3.25
CA VAL A 10 -10.19 -3.99 -2.40
C VAL A 10 -9.90 -3.63 -0.94
N LYS A 11 -10.93 -3.28 -0.18
CA LYS A 11 -10.81 -2.86 1.22
C LYS A 11 -11.63 -3.79 2.12
N PRO A 12 -11.24 -4.00 3.39
CA PRO A 12 -12.14 -4.56 4.38
C PRO A 12 -13.38 -3.67 4.54
N ALA A 13 -14.53 -4.26 4.88
CA ALA A 13 -15.77 -3.50 5.06
C ALA A 13 -15.70 -2.53 6.25
N ALA A 14 -14.98 -2.92 7.32
CA ALA A 14 -14.67 -2.04 8.44
C ALA A 14 -13.33 -1.31 8.21
N GLY A 15 -13.20 -0.11 8.77
CA GLY A 15 -12.00 0.74 8.57
C GLY A 15 -10.72 0.17 9.17
N ILE A 16 -10.80 -0.47 10.33
CA ILE A 16 -9.67 -1.10 11.03
C ILE A 16 -10.07 -2.54 11.35
N VAL A 17 -9.26 -3.50 10.91
CA VAL A 17 -9.52 -4.94 11.11
C VAL A 17 -8.28 -5.63 11.62
N MET A 18 -8.43 -6.36 12.73
CA MET A 18 -7.40 -7.23 13.29
C MET A 18 -7.64 -8.68 12.87
N GLY A 19 -6.65 -9.30 12.25
CA GLY A 19 -6.67 -10.72 11.90
C GLY A 19 -5.71 -11.53 12.78
N LYS A 20 -5.63 -12.85 12.52
CA LYS A 20 -4.71 -13.76 13.24
C LYS A 20 -3.23 -13.35 13.17
N ARG A 21 -2.84 -12.56 12.16
CA ARG A 21 -1.47 -12.09 11.92
C ARG A 21 -1.34 -10.57 12.12
N GLY A 22 -2.13 -10.02 13.04
CA GLY A 22 -2.18 -8.58 13.34
C GLY A 22 -3.04 -7.79 12.36
N LEU A 23 -2.70 -6.50 12.23
CA LEU A 23 -3.43 -5.52 11.42
C LEU A 23 -3.55 -5.97 9.96
N VAL A 24 -4.78 -6.05 9.46
CA VAL A 24 -5.06 -6.35 8.05
C VAL A 24 -4.71 -5.14 7.20
N LEU A 25 -4.31 -5.36 5.94
CA LEU A 25 -4.03 -4.25 5.02
C LEU A 25 -5.30 -3.43 4.82
N PRO A 26 -5.24 -2.09 4.92
CA PRO A 26 -6.41 -1.22 4.76
C PRO A 26 -6.94 -1.19 3.32
N GLY A 27 -6.12 -1.60 2.36
CA GLY A 27 -6.51 -1.78 0.97
C GLY A 27 -5.48 -2.56 0.17
N VAL A 28 -5.95 -3.29 -0.84
CA VAL A 28 -5.11 -4.00 -1.81
C VAL A 28 -5.46 -3.51 -3.21
N LYS A 29 -4.47 -3.00 -3.93
CA LYS A 29 -4.61 -2.59 -5.34
C LYS A 29 -4.64 -3.81 -6.26
N CYS A 30 -5.68 -3.93 -7.07
CA CYS A 30 -5.79 -4.89 -8.15
C CYS A 30 -5.97 -4.13 -9.47
N ARG A 31 -4.89 -4.04 -10.26
CA ARG A 31 -4.81 -3.27 -11.50
C ARG A 31 -5.17 -4.14 -12.70
N GLY A 32 -5.85 -3.56 -13.68
CA GLY A 32 -6.28 -4.25 -14.90
C GLY A 32 -5.12 -4.56 -15.85
N ARG A 33 -5.34 -5.56 -16.69
CA ARG A 33 -4.34 -6.08 -17.65
C ARG A 33 -3.76 -4.97 -18.53
N GLU A 34 -4.60 -4.19 -19.21
CA GLU A 34 -4.11 -3.14 -20.11
C GLU A 34 -3.41 -2.00 -19.36
N TYR A 35 -3.89 -1.61 -18.17
CA TYR A 35 -3.21 -0.61 -17.35
C TYR A 35 -1.82 -1.04 -16.90
N LEU A 36 -1.64 -2.34 -16.60
CA LEU A 36 -0.35 -2.87 -16.18
C LEU A 36 0.75 -2.75 -17.25
N ARG A 37 0.42 -2.49 -18.52
CA ARG A 37 1.42 -2.15 -19.55
C ARG A 37 2.14 -0.84 -19.25
N ILE A 38 1.46 0.12 -18.61
CA ILE A 38 2.06 1.40 -18.19
C ILE A 38 3.11 1.16 -17.10
N ILE A 39 2.90 0.15 -16.26
CA ILE A 39 3.74 -0.16 -15.09
C ILE A 39 4.88 -1.11 -15.43
N TYR A 40 4.60 -2.16 -16.21
CA TYR A 40 5.53 -3.25 -16.49
C TYR A 40 6.07 -3.26 -17.92
N GLY A 41 5.63 -2.32 -18.76
CA GLY A 41 5.98 -2.22 -20.17
C GLY A 41 4.98 -2.91 -21.11
N PRO A 42 4.96 -2.56 -22.40
CA PRO A 42 4.00 -3.07 -23.38
C PRO A 42 4.08 -4.60 -23.56
N GLU A 43 5.25 -5.20 -23.39
CA GLU A 43 5.56 -6.63 -23.62
C GLU A 43 5.47 -7.48 -22.34
N TYR A 44 4.91 -6.96 -21.25
CA TYR A 44 4.95 -7.66 -19.95
C TYR A 44 4.22 -9.02 -19.94
N LEU A 45 3.34 -9.24 -20.92
CA LEU A 45 2.56 -10.46 -21.09
C LEU A 45 3.28 -11.54 -21.89
N GLU A 46 4.43 -11.23 -22.51
CA GLU A 46 5.25 -12.24 -23.16
C GLU A 46 5.61 -13.33 -22.16
N PRO A 47 5.54 -14.64 -22.51
CA PRO A 47 5.64 -15.73 -21.55
C PRO A 47 6.85 -15.63 -20.61
N ALA A 48 8.04 -15.34 -21.17
CA ALA A 48 9.27 -15.19 -20.40
C ALA A 48 9.24 -13.97 -19.45
N ASN A 49 8.64 -12.85 -19.86
CA ASN A 49 8.49 -11.67 -19.02
C ASN A 49 7.49 -11.92 -17.89
N LEU A 50 6.35 -12.53 -18.21
CA LEU A 50 5.30 -12.80 -17.24
C LEU A 50 5.76 -13.81 -16.17
N GLU A 51 6.49 -14.85 -16.58
CA GLU A 51 7.06 -15.84 -15.66
C GLU A 51 8.00 -15.19 -14.63
N ARG A 52 8.91 -14.33 -15.09
CA ARG A 52 9.81 -13.57 -14.22
C ARG A 52 9.04 -12.60 -13.30
N LEU A 53 8.04 -11.89 -13.82
CA LEU A 53 7.26 -10.92 -13.04
C LEU A 53 6.38 -11.58 -11.96
N ARG A 54 6.00 -12.86 -12.12
CA ARG A 54 5.29 -13.62 -11.09
C ARG A 54 6.14 -13.87 -9.85
N GLN A 55 7.47 -13.91 -9.97
CA GLN A 55 8.41 -14.12 -8.85
C GLN A 55 8.65 -12.87 -7.99
N ARG A 56 7.69 -11.94 -7.92
CA ARG A 56 7.80 -10.69 -7.16
C ARG A 56 7.55 -10.91 -5.66
N SER A 57 8.29 -10.19 -4.81
CA SER A 57 8.05 -10.17 -3.36
C SER A 57 7.20 -8.98 -2.95
N LEU A 58 6.09 -9.25 -2.24
CA LEU A 58 5.21 -8.22 -1.67
C LEU A 58 5.49 -7.97 -0.18
N GLY A 59 6.38 -8.75 0.45
CA GLY A 59 6.56 -8.75 1.90
C GLY A 59 6.95 -7.37 2.46
N ARG A 60 7.96 -6.73 1.86
CA ARG A 60 8.44 -5.40 2.31
C ARG A 60 7.36 -4.32 2.14
N LYS A 61 6.71 -4.26 0.97
CA LYS A 61 5.66 -3.27 0.68
C LYS A 61 4.45 -3.43 1.60
N THR A 62 4.02 -4.67 1.86
CA THR A 62 2.91 -4.95 2.78
C THR A 62 3.27 -4.65 4.25
N SER A 63 4.52 -4.87 4.66
CA SER A 63 5.00 -4.49 6.00
C SER A 63 5.05 -2.97 6.18
N LEU A 64 5.53 -2.23 5.18
CA LEU A 64 5.53 -0.75 5.19
C LEU A 64 4.12 -0.19 5.27
N ALA A 65 3.21 -0.65 4.39
CA ALA A 65 1.82 -0.19 4.38
C ALA A 65 1.10 -0.38 5.72
N ARG A 66 1.39 -1.46 6.46
CA ARG A 66 0.82 -1.66 7.81
C ARG A 66 1.37 -0.67 8.84
N ARG A 67 2.67 -0.40 8.80
CA ARG A 67 3.32 0.53 9.74
C ARG A 67 2.90 1.97 9.47
N GLU A 68 2.88 2.38 8.21
CA GLU A 68 2.36 3.68 7.78
C GLU A 68 0.89 3.85 8.20
N PHE A 69 0.06 2.83 7.97
CA PHE A 69 -1.35 2.88 8.36
C PHE A 69 -1.52 3.01 9.88
N ALA A 70 -0.76 2.25 10.68
CA ALA A 70 -0.80 2.35 12.14
C ALA A 70 -0.38 3.74 12.63
N LEU A 71 0.70 4.30 12.09
CA LEU A 71 1.14 5.68 12.41
C LEU A 71 0.11 6.72 12.00
N GLY A 72 -0.54 6.55 10.84
CA GLY A 72 -1.59 7.45 10.37
C GLY A 72 -2.81 7.47 11.29
N ILE A 73 -3.28 6.31 11.73
CA ILE A 73 -4.40 6.22 12.69
C ILE A 73 -4.02 6.86 14.03
N GLU A 74 -2.83 6.54 14.56
CA GLU A 74 -2.34 7.13 15.81
C GLU A 74 -2.24 8.66 15.72
N ALA A 75 -1.76 9.20 14.59
CA ALA A 75 -1.70 10.64 14.38
C ALA A 75 -3.09 11.30 14.45
N LEU A 76 -4.08 10.68 13.81
CA LEU A 76 -5.47 11.14 13.83
C LEU A 76 -6.07 11.10 15.24
N ASP A 77 -5.87 10.00 15.96
CA ASP A 77 -6.38 9.83 17.32
C ASP A 77 -5.79 10.89 18.27
N ARG A 78 -4.47 11.11 18.23
CA ARG A 78 -3.79 12.14 19.03
C ARG A 78 -4.25 13.55 18.70
N PHE A 79 -4.46 13.83 17.40
CA PHE A 79 -4.95 15.13 16.95
C PHE A 79 -6.37 15.39 17.47
N VAL A 80 -7.28 14.42 17.33
CA VAL A 80 -8.67 14.53 17.82
C VAL A 80 -8.72 14.64 19.34
N ALA A 81 -7.81 13.96 20.05
CA ALA A 81 -7.65 14.07 21.50
C ALA A 81 -7.05 15.41 21.96
N LYS A 82 -6.68 16.31 21.04
CA LYS A 82 -6.02 17.60 21.33
C LYS A 82 -4.72 17.45 22.12
N GLU A 83 -3.96 16.39 21.84
CA GLU A 83 -2.62 16.26 22.38
C GLU A 83 -1.70 17.37 21.86
N HIS A 84 -0.56 17.56 22.53
CA HIS A 84 0.45 18.50 22.09
C HIS A 84 0.90 18.18 20.66
N LEU A 85 1.05 19.19 19.80
CA LEU A 85 1.31 19.03 18.36
C LEU A 85 2.52 18.12 18.06
N SER A 86 3.55 18.14 18.91
CA SER A 86 4.71 17.25 18.76
C SER A 86 4.34 15.76 18.76
N ARG A 87 3.31 15.36 19.51
CA ARG A 87 2.80 13.98 19.61
C ARG A 87 2.07 13.53 18.35
N THR A 88 1.39 14.45 17.66
CA THR A 88 0.83 14.17 16.32
C THR A 88 1.96 14.14 15.28
N HIS A 89 2.88 15.11 15.33
CA HIS A 89 3.95 15.25 14.36
C HIS A 89 4.94 14.09 14.38
N GLU A 90 5.26 13.49 15.52
CA GLU A 90 6.13 12.30 15.55
C GLU A 90 5.55 11.15 14.71
N CYS A 91 4.23 10.96 14.70
CA CYS A 91 3.57 9.94 13.89
C CYS A 91 3.58 10.32 12.40
N VAL A 92 3.24 11.58 12.07
CA VAL A 92 3.23 12.09 10.68
C VAL A 92 4.62 12.02 10.06
N PHE A 93 5.66 12.46 10.77
CA PHE A 93 7.04 12.36 10.29
C PHE A 93 7.53 10.92 10.23
N GLY A 94 7.03 10.04 11.11
CA GLY A 94 7.26 8.60 10.99
C GLY A 94 6.77 8.02 9.66
N VAL A 95 5.57 8.41 9.19
CA VAL A 95 5.07 8.01 7.86
C VAL A 95 6.01 8.50 6.75
N LEU A 96 6.40 9.79 6.79
CA LEU A 96 7.31 10.36 5.80
C LEU A 96 8.67 9.66 5.76
N ALA A 97 9.20 9.28 6.94
CA ALA A 97 10.44 8.52 7.03
C ALA A 97 10.31 7.12 6.41
N LEU A 98 9.18 6.42 6.63
CA LEU A 98 8.94 5.10 6.05
C LEU A 98 8.81 5.12 4.53
N GLU A 99 8.24 6.17 3.94
CA GLU A 99 8.15 6.33 2.47
C GLU A 99 9.51 6.51 1.80
N SER A 100 10.56 6.82 2.56
CA SER A 100 11.94 6.90 2.06
C SER A 100 12.62 5.53 1.96
N GLU A 101 12.00 4.47 2.48
CA GLU A 101 12.55 3.11 2.41
C GLU A 101 12.47 2.55 0.99
N PRO A 102 13.59 2.02 0.43
CA PRO A 102 13.59 1.54 -0.94
C PRO A 102 12.68 0.31 -1.12
N VAL A 103 11.72 0.43 -2.03
CA VAL A 103 10.82 -0.64 -2.45
C VAL A 103 10.74 -0.69 -3.97
N ASP A 104 10.32 -1.83 -4.52
CA ASP A 104 10.07 -1.94 -5.96
C ASP A 104 9.01 -0.89 -6.37
N PRO A 105 9.35 0.11 -7.21
CA PRO A 105 8.46 1.21 -7.54
C PRO A 105 7.25 0.78 -8.38
N ARG A 106 7.25 -0.47 -8.87
CA ARG A 106 6.14 -1.03 -9.66
C ARG A 106 5.01 -1.56 -8.78
N LEU A 107 5.25 -1.76 -7.47
CA LEU A 107 4.32 -2.37 -6.52
C LEU A 107 3.30 -1.39 -5.93
#